data_AF-A0A1G1F264-F1
#
_entry.id   AF-A0A1G1F264-F1
#
_cell.length_a   1.000
_cell.length_b   1.000
_cell.length_c   1.000
_cell.angle_alpha   90.00
_cell.angle_beta   90.00
_cell.angle_gamma   90.00
#
_symmetry.space_group_name_H-M   'P 1'
#
loop_
_entity.id
_entity.type
_entity.pdbx_description
1 polymer ?
#
loop_
_entity_poly.entity_id
_entity_poly.type
_entity_poly.pdbx_seq_one_letter_code
_entity_poly.pdbx_strand_id
1 'polypeptide(L)' 'MELDYEELKKIAGSVRADLTRKGIVDFSKGKIRKKPRDPEKIEMLYRRAVARVKKNKPYYDQNGKLILPYFFS' A
#
# COMPACT_ATOMS: atom_id res chain seq x y z
N MET A 1 0.89 4.25 -33.94
CA MET A 1 1.99 3.32 -33.66
C MET A 1 1.62 2.62 -32.37
N GLU A 2 0.99 1.45 -32.46
CA GLU A 2 0.61 0.68 -31.28
C GLU A 2 1.85 -0.05 -30.79
N LEU A 3 2.30 0.27 -29.58
CA LEU A 3 3.43 -0.39 -28.96
C LEU A 3 2.94 -1.69 -28.32
N ASP A 4 3.60 -2.79 -28.62
CA ASP A 4 3.33 -4.07 -27.97
C ASP A 4 3.79 -4.03 -26.50
N TYR A 5 3.20 -4.90 -25.68
CA TYR A 5 3.51 -5.04 -24.26
C TYR A 5 5.02 -5.23 -24.01
N GLU A 6 5.70 -6.02 -24.83
CA GLU A 6 7.13 -6.26 -24.69
C GLU A 6 7.97 -5.02 -25.01
N GLU A 7 7.52 -4.15 -25.93
CA GLU A 7 8.18 -2.88 -26.23
C GLU A 7 8.01 -1.89 -25.09
N LEU A 8 6.79 -1.79 -24.54
CA LEU A 8 6.51 -0.97 -23.35
C LEU A 8 7.37 -1.39 -22.16
N LYS A 9 7.56 -2.70 -21.97
CA LYS A 9 8.39 -3.25 -20.90
C LYS A 9 9.86 -2.89 -21.07
N LYS A 10 10.39 -2.93 -22.30
CA LYS A 10 11.78 -2.51 -22.61
C LYS A 10 11.98 -1.03 -22.34
N ILE A 11 11.06 -0.17 -22.78
CA ILE A 11 11.11 1.27 -22.55
C ILE A 11 11.03 1.58 -21.05
N ALA A 12 10.14 0.92 -20.31
CA ALA A 12 10.04 1.09 -18.86
C ALA A 12 11.34 0.66 -18.14
N GLY A 13 12.01 -0.38 -18.64
CA GLY A 13 13.31 -0.83 -18.14
C GLY A 13 14.41 0.22 -18.30
N SER A 14 14.53 0.81 -19.50
CA SER A 14 15.56 1.82 -19.78
C SER A 14 15.35 3.10 -18.95
N VAL A 15 14.11 3.58 -18.87
CA VAL A 15 13.76 4.76 -18.05
C VAL A 15 14.12 4.54 -16.58
N ARG A 16 13.84 3.35 -16.04
CA ARG A 16 14.20 3.03 -14.65
C ARG A 16 15.72 3.05 -14.43
N ALA A 17 16.49 2.44 -15.32
CA ALA A 17 17.94 2.42 -15.23
C ALA A 17 18.52 3.85 -15.24
N ASP A 18 17.99 4.72 -16.09
CA ASP A 18 18.43 6.12 -16.17
C ASP A 18 18.05 6.92 -14.92
N LEU A 19 16.86 6.72 -14.36
CA LEU A 19 16.47 7.35 -13.10
C LEU A 19 17.33 6.90 -11.92
N THR A 20 17.78 5.64 -11.91
CA THR A 20 18.74 5.13 -10.92
C THR A 20 20.12 5.75 -11.10
N ARG A 21 20.65 5.80 -12.32
CA ARG A 21 21.94 6.43 -12.62
C ARG A 21 21.99 7.90 -12.19
N LYS A 22 20.88 8.61 -12.36
CA LYS A 22 20.73 10.02 -11.95
C LYS A 22 20.52 10.21 -10.44
N GLY A 23 20.41 9.13 -9.66
CA GLY A 23 20.18 9.20 -8.20
C GLY A 23 18.79 9.71 -7.79
N ILE A 24 17.86 9.85 -8.75
CA ILE A 24 16.50 10.35 -8.50
C ILE A 24 15.67 9.29 -7.78
N VAL A 25 15.93 8.01 -8.06
CA VAL A 25 15.26 6.89 -7.41
C VAL A 25 16.30 5.91 -6.87
N ASP A 26 16.31 5.77 -5.54
CA ASP A 26 17.11 4.78 -4.82
C ASP A 26 16.25 3.55 -4.52
N PHE A 27 16.35 2.53 -5.38
CA PHE A 27 15.60 1.29 -5.24
C PHE A 27 16.13 0.38 -4.13
N SER A 28 17.34 0.62 -3.62
CA SER A 28 17.95 -0.16 -2.53
C SER A 28 17.30 0.14 -1.17
N LYS A 29 16.72 1.33 -1.00
CA LYS A 29 16.10 1.79 0.25
C LYS A 29 14.68 1.26 0.51
N GLY A 30 14.18 0.39 -0.37
CA GLY A 30 12.80 -0.08 -0.32
C GLY A 30 11.79 1.05 -0.61
N LYS A 31 10.56 0.69 -0.98
CA LYS A 31 9.47 1.66 -1.16
C LYS A 31 8.97 2.11 0.21
N ILE A 32 9.73 2.97 0.89
CA ILE A 32 9.22 3.65 2.08
C ILE A 32 8.01 4.47 1.62
N ARG A 33 6.85 4.14 2.20
CA ARG A 33 5.58 4.80 1.88
C ARG A 33 5.66 6.23 2.40
N LYS A 34 6.16 7.17 1.59
CA LYS A 34 6.15 8.60 1.88
C LYS A 34 4.69 9.05 1.95
N LYS A 35 4.19 9.29 3.15
CA LYS A 35 2.89 9.95 3.38
C LYS A 35 3.14 11.46 3.56
N PRO A 36 2.15 12.33 3.25
CA PRO A 36 0.75 12.18 3.64
C PRO A 36 -0.07 11.31 2.69
N ARG A 37 -1.04 10.56 3.23
CA ARG A 37 -2.18 10.15 2.38
C ARG A 37 -2.97 11.44 2.18
N ASP A 38 -3.34 11.71 0.94
CA ASP A 38 -4.38 12.69 0.60
C ASP A 38 -5.46 12.73 1.70
N PRO A 39 -5.82 13.91 2.24
CA PRO A 39 -6.81 14.04 3.31
C PRO A 39 -8.11 13.26 3.04
N GLU A 40 -8.57 13.25 1.79
CA GLU A 40 -9.78 12.50 1.39
C GLU A 40 -9.61 10.98 1.57
N LYS A 41 -8.40 10.47 1.29
CA LYS A 41 -8.06 9.06 1.50
C LYS A 41 -7.93 8.71 2.98
N ILE A 42 -7.58 9.66 3.85
CA ILE A 42 -7.56 9.44 5.30
C ILE A 42 -8.97 9.23 5.80
N GLU A 43 -9.90 10.09 5.43
CA GLU A 43 -11.32 10.01 5.83
C GLU A 43 -11.96 8.70 5.34
N MET A 44 -11.74 8.32 4.08
CA MET A 44 -12.21 7.05 3.54
C MET A 44 -11.68 5.85 4.35
N LEU A 45 -10.41 5.87 4.72
CA LEU A 45 -9.81 4.79 5.50
C LEU A 45 -10.32 4.74 6.93
N TYR A 46 -10.56 5.89 7.55
CA TYR A 46 -11.17 5.98 8.86
C TYR A 46 -12.57 5.36 8.85
N ARG A 47 -13.43 5.76 7.89
CA ARG A 47 -14.77 5.18 7.72
C ARG A 47 -14.73 3.66 7.55
N ARG A 48 -13.80 3.15 6.73
CA ARG A 48 -13.59 1.70 6.55
C ARG A 48 -13.17 1.00 7.83
N ALA A 49 -12.27 1.60 8.62
CA ALA A 49 -11.83 1.03 9.89
C ALA A 49 -13.00 0.95 10.88
N VAL A 50 -13.77 2.02 11.03
CA VAL A 50 -14.96 2.06 11.91
C VAL A 50 -15.99 1.03 11.48
N ALA A 51 -16.29 0.93 10.18
CA ALA A 51 -17.24 -0.05 9.66
C ALA A 51 -16.81 -1.50 9.97
N ARG A 52 -15.50 -1.81 9.85
CA ARG A 52 -14.97 -3.13 10.20
C ARG A 52 -15.11 -3.44 11.68
N VAL A 53 -14.79 -2.49 12.57
CA VAL A 53 -14.93 -2.65 14.02
C VAL A 53 -16.39 -2.86 14.41
N LYS A 54 -17.32 -2.13 13.76
CA LYS A 54 -18.77 -2.31 14.00
C LYS A 54 -19.26 -3.70 13.57
N LYS A 55 -18.81 -4.19 12.41
CA LYS A 55 -19.20 -5.49 11.86
C LYS A 55 -18.59 -6.65 12.65
N ASN A 56 -17.29 -6.57 12.92
CA ASN A 56 -16.50 -7.60 13.59
C ASN A 56 -15.97 -7.01 14.90
N LYS A 57 -16.79 -7.03 15.95
CA LYS A 57 -16.43 -6.41 17.23
C LYS A 57 -15.22 -7.13 17.86
N PRO A 58 -14.26 -6.39 18.43
CA PRO A 58 -13.26 -6.95 19.32
C PRO A 58 -13.92 -7.71 20.48
N TYR A 59 -13.32 -8.81 20.89
CA TYR A 59 -13.74 -9.56 22.07
C TYR A 59 -12.52 -10.08 22.82
N TYR A 60 -12.70 -10.39 24.10
CA TYR A 60 -11.69 -11.08 24.88
C TYR A 60 -11.95 -12.59 24.82
N ASP A 61 -10.89 -13.38 24.67
CA ASP A 61 -10.99 -14.82 24.79
C ASP A 61 -11.08 -15.27 26.26
N GLN A 62 -11.20 -16.58 26.47
CA GLN A 62 -11.28 -17.19 27.81
C GLN A 62 -10.01 -17.00 28.65
N ASN A 63 -8.88 -16.67 28.02
CA ASN A 63 -7.60 -16.40 28.67
C ASN A 63 -7.36 -14.90 28.89
N GLY A 64 -8.36 -14.05 28.62
CA GLY A 64 -8.26 -12.60 28.75
C GLY A 64 -7.47 -11.92 27.64
N LYS A 65 -7.20 -12.60 26.52
CA LYS A 65 -6.51 -12.03 25.36
C LYS A 65 -7.48 -11.29 24.45
N LEU A 66 -7.12 -10.06 24.09
CA LEU A 66 -7.88 -9.27 23.13
C LEU A 66 -7.75 -9.86 21.72
N ILE A 67 -8.88 -10.30 21.17
CA ILE A 67 -9.00 -10.80 19.81
C ILE A 67 -9.60 -9.69 18.93
N LEU A 68 -8.88 -9.38 17.85
CA LEU A 68 -9.25 -8.40 16.85
C LEU A 68 -9.59 -9.12 15.53
N PRO A 69 -10.83 -9.59 15.35
CA PRO A 69 -11.20 -10.51 14.26
C PRO A 69 -11.03 -9.95 12.85
N TYR A 70 -10.89 -8.63 12.70
CA TYR A 70 -10.70 -7.94 11.42
C TYR A 70 -9.24 -7.86 10.93
N PHE A 71 -8.27 -8.42 11.67
CA PHE A 71 -6.89 -8.58 11.18
C PHE A 71 -6.65 -9.89 10.43
N PHE A 72 -7.56 -10.86 10.59
CA PHE A 72 -7.43 -12.22 10.06
C PHE A 72 -8.55 -12.60 9.09
N SER A 73 -9.41 -11.64 8.71
CA SER A 73 -10.53 -11.80 7.77
C SER A 73 -10.13 -11.61 6.32
#